data_AF-A0A0X3PTI3-F1
#
_entry.id   AF-A0A0X3PTI3-F1
#
_cell.length_a   1.000
_cell.length_b   1.000
_cell.length_c   1.000
_cell.angle_alpha   90.00
_cell.angle_beta   90.00
_cell.angle_gamma   90.00
#
_symmetry.space_group_name_H-M   'P 1'
#
loop_
_entity.id
_entity.type
_entity.pdbx_description
1 polymer ?
#
loop_
_entity_poly.entity_id
_entity_poly.type
_entity_poly.pdbx_seq_one_letter_code
_entity_poly.pdbx_strand_id
1 'polypeptide(L)'
;MQSLSESECLGLKADLWTMSPPCQPFTRMGKRRLGEDNRSLSFHRIIALIQTVRPAAILLENVKGFELSDAWKKLLEALFHAGYEIRQFLLTPLQFGIPNCRLRFYLVAKRRDSADSSFSFCGSLPVFEKATEVSDMLQLYEKAIIRLPPPDAPSLPNCGCAACTGKLKHISAPSEHFDEYLEFCRPLSDFLLPGDDLPDSLRLSEEKVTKFYQALDIVTPDSRKSACFTKGYSQRFEGTGSFLLFPGENSMARTSGEANNNADDIPKLRYFHSQEVANLMCFPPSFKFPPEITEKQRLRLLGNSINVLVVAHVMYWAFATRTEQ
;
A
#
# COMPACT_ATOMS: atom_id res chain seq x y z
N MET A 1 20.47 -18.10 -9.98
CA MET A 1 19.50 -17.26 -9.24
C MET A 1 19.77 -17.53 -7.77
N GLN A 2 20.21 -16.54 -6.99
CA GLN A 2 20.46 -16.74 -5.55
C GLN A 2 19.09 -16.95 -4.88
N SER A 3 18.80 -18.19 -4.49
CA SER A 3 17.64 -18.50 -3.65
C SER A 3 18.11 -18.65 -2.22
N LEU A 4 17.42 -17.99 -1.28
CA LEU A 4 17.63 -18.22 0.15
C LEU A 4 17.52 -19.71 0.47
N SER A 5 18.57 -20.24 1.08
CA SER A 5 18.61 -21.60 1.60
C SER A 5 18.03 -21.66 3.01
N GLU A 6 17.60 -22.85 3.41
CA GLU A 6 17.07 -23.08 4.76
C GLU A 6 18.14 -22.80 5.83
N SER A 7 19.39 -23.20 5.58
CA SER A 7 20.51 -22.94 6.50
C SER A 7 20.80 -21.45 6.67
N GLU A 8 20.69 -20.66 5.61
CA GLU A 8 20.83 -19.19 5.72
C GLU A 8 19.70 -18.60 6.56
N CYS A 9 18.44 -19.01 6.31
CA CYS A 9 17.30 -18.54 7.08
C CYS A 9 17.40 -18.90 8.58
N LEU A 10 17.79 -20.14 8.89
CA LEU A 10 18.03 -20.58 10.26
C LEU A 10 19.21 -19.85 10.91
N GLY A 11 20.26 -19.54 10.13
CA GLY A 11 21.41 -18.78 10.60
C GLY A 11 21.08 -17.34 11.00
N LEU A 12 20.11 -16.71 10.33
CA LEU A 12 19.63 -15.36 10.65
C LEU A 12 18.86 -15.29 11.98
N LYS A 13 18.27 -16.40 12.43
CA LYS A 13 17.45 -16.48 13.66
C LYS A 13 16.41 -15.36 13.76
N ALA A 14 15.80 -15.00 12.63
CA ALA A 14 14.82 -13.92 12.56
C ALA A 14 13.42 -14.41 12.94
N ASP A 15 12.84 -13.82 13.99
CA ASP A 15 11.49 -14.16 14.47
C ASP A 15 10.37 -13.61 13.57
N LEU A 16 10.58 -12.44 12.96
CA LEU A 16 9.61 -11.77 12.10
C LEU A 16 10.10 -11.74 10.65
N TRP A 17 9.30 -12.27 9.74
CA TRP A 17 9.53 -12.15 8.30
C TRP A 17 8.59 -11.12 7.69
N THR A 18 9.14 -10.07 7.08
CA THR A 18 8.38 -9.06 6.34
C THR A 18 8.64 -9.20 4.85
N MET A 19 7.60 -9.21 4.01
CA MET A 19 7.75 -9.36 2.57
C MET A 19 6.70 -8.63 1.74
N SER A 20 7.11 -8.12 0.57
CA SER A 20 6.23 -7.59 -0.48
C SER A 20 6.57 -8.26 -1.82
N PRO A 21 6.18 -9.53 -2.02
CA PRO A 21 6.57 -10.29 -3.21
C PRO A 21 5.97 -9.68 -4.48
N PRO A 22 6.69 -9.73 -5.62
CA PRO A 22 6.22 -9.11 -6.86
C PRO A 22 4.95 -9.79 -7.40
N CYS A 23 3.95 -8.98 -7.75
CA CYS A 23 2.61 -9.42 -8.15
C CYS A 23 2.42 -9.68 -9.69
N GLN A 24 3.48 -9.93 -10.44
CA GLN A 24 3.37 -10.10 -11.91
C GLN A 24 3.27 -11.59 -12.30
N PRO A 25 2.28 -12.05 -13.10
CA PRO A 25 1.09 -11.36 -13.64
C PRO A 25 -0.21 -11.88 -13.00
N PHE A 26 -0.69 -11.26 -11.93
CA PHE A 26 -2.01 -11.58 -11.36
C PHE A 26 -3.12 -10.63 -11.85
N THR A 27 -2.90 -9.89 -12.94
CA THR A 27 -3.86 -8.88 -13.45
C THR A 27 -4.83 -9.41 -14.53
N ARG A 28 -6.09 -9.00 -14.37
CA ARG A 28 -7.35 -9.28 -15.09
C ARG A 28 -7.39 -9.10 -16.63
N MET A 29 -6.29 -8.76 -17.31
CA MET A 29 -6.27 -8.49 -18.76
C MET A 29 -4.98 -8.96 -19.46
N GLY A 30 -4.65 -10.24 -19.33
CA GLY A 30 -3.59 -10.84 -20.14
C GLY A 30 -3.67 -12.34 -20.07
N LYS A 31 -3.84 -12.98 -21.23
CA LYS A 31 -3.88 -14.44 -21.45
C LYS A 31 -3.05 -15.20 -20.41
N ARG A 32 -3.68 -16.23 -19.80
CA ARG A 32 -3.04 -17.33 -19.07
C ARG A 32 -1.83 -17.85 -19.86
N ARG A 33 -0.65 -17.25 -19.71
CA ARG A 33 0.60 -17.91 -20.07
C ARG A 33 0.98 -18.74 -18.86
N LEU A 34 0.50 -19.98 -18.89
CA LEU A 34 1.15 -21.12 -18.24
C LEU A 34 2.58 -21.13 -18.76
N GLY A 35 3.48 -20.51 -18.02
CA GLY A 35 4.88 -20.40 -18.32
C GLY A 35 5.55 -19.86 -17.08
N GLU A 36 6.48 -20.65 -16.55
CA GLU A 36 7.26 -20.41 -15.33
C GLU A 36 7.80 -18.97 -15.30
N ASP A 37 7.03 -18.03 -14.73
CA ASP A 37 7.57 -16.72 -14.45
C ASP A 37 8.56 -16.91 -13.29
N ASN A 38 9.84 -16.79 -13.61
CA ASN A 38 10.96 -16.81 -12.66
C ASN A 38 10.73 -15.91 -11.43
N ARG A 39 9.89 -14.88 -11.54
CA ARG A 39 9.53 -13.98 -10.43
C ARG A 39 8.61 -14.66 -9.41
N SER A 40 7.71 -15.53 -9.86
CA SER A 40 6.83 -16.31 -9.00
C SER A 40 7.58 -17.45 -8.28
N LEU A 41 8.68 -17.97 -8.85
CA LEU A 41 9.49 -19.03 -8.23
C LEU A 41 10.06 -18.60 -6.87
N SER A 42 10.50 -17.35 -6.77
CA SER A 42 11.03 -16.79 -5.51
C SER A 42 10.00 -16.87 -4.37
N PHE A 43 8.74 -16.56 -4.66
CA PHE A 43 7.68 -16.60 -3.66
C PHE A 43 7.29 -18.04 -3.30
N HIS A 44 7.21 -18.95 -4.28
CA HIS A 44 7.00 -20.38 -4.00
C HIS A 44 8.10 -20.96 -3.12
N ARG A 45 9.36 -20.54 -3.31
CA ARG A 45 10.47 -20.94 -2.44
C ARG A 45 10.28 -20.43 -1.01
N ILE A 46 9.85 -19.18 -0.83
CA ILE A 46 9.55 -18.62 0.49
C ILE A 46 8.42 -19.42 1.16
N ILE A 47 7.35 -19.77 0.43
CA ILE A 47 6.25 -20.60 0.96
C ILE A 47 6.79 -21.95 1.48
N ALA A 48 7.67 -22.61 0.73
CA ALA A 48 8.29 -23.86 1.18
C ALA A 48 9.17 -23.66 2.44
N LEU A 49 9.93 -22.56 2.50
CA LEU A 49 10.77 -22.24 3.65
C LEU A 49 9.96 -21.92 4.92
N ILE A 50 8.76 -21.34 4.80
CA ILE A 50 7.88 -21.08 5.95
C ILE A 50 7.52 -22.41 6.65
N GLN A 51 7.33 -23.48 5.89
CA GLN A 51 6.96 -24.80 6.44
C GLN A 51 8.11 -25.46 7.20
N THR A 52 9.37 -25.21 6.80
CA THR A 52 10.55 -25.81 7.46
C THR A 52 11.13 -24.91 8.54
N VAL A 53 11.39 -23.63 8.24
CA VAL A 53 12.01 -22.67 9.16
C VAL A 53 11.03 -22.20 10.24
N ARG A 54 9.74 -22.11 9.91
CA ARG A 54 8.64 -21.74 10.83
C ARG A 54 8.94 -20.49 11.68
N PRO A 55 9.17 -19.30 11.09
CA PRO A 55 9.37 -18.06 11.86
C PRO A 55 8.22 -17.78 12.85
N ALA A 56 8.47 -17.06 13.95
CA ALA A 56 7.42 -16.80 14.94
C ALA A 56 6.25 -15.98 14.35
N ALA A 57 6.56 -15.04 13.46
CA ALA A 57 5.62 -14.12 12.85
C ALA A 57 5.94 -13.81 11.39
N ILE A 58 4.91 -13.51 10.60
CA ILE A 58 5.01 -13.11 9.21
C ILE A 58 4.11 -11.92 8.93
N LEU A 59 4.63 -10.95 8.18
CA LEU A 59 3.87 -9.86 7.57
C LEU A 59 4.09 -9.88 6.06
N LEU A 60 3.01 -9.92 5.30
CA LEU A 60 3.02 -9.83 3.85
C LEU A 60 2.16 -8.66 3.38
N GLU A 61 2.69 -7.86 2.46
CA GLU A 61 1.92 -6.85 1.72
C GLU A 61 1.85 -7.25 0.24
N ASN A 62 0.69 -7.01 -0.39
CA ASN A 62 0.48 -7.25 -1.81
C ASN A 62 -0.62 -6.33 -2.38
N VAL A 63 -0.83 -6.37 -3.68
CA VAL A 63 -1.90 -5.57 -4.33
C VAL A 63 -3.29 -6.18 -4.10
N LYS A 64 -4.33 -5.35 -4.22
CA LYS A 64 -5.73 -5.82 -4.30
C LYS A 64 -5.88 -6.83 -5.44
N GLY A 65 -6.52 -7.96 -5.16
CA GLY A 65 -6.69 -9.09 -6.08
C GLY A 65 -5.70 -10.23 -5.84
N PHE A 66 -4.66 -10.04 -5.01
CA PHE A 66 -3.79 -11.13 -4.58
C PHE A 66 -4.58 -12.22 -3.86
N GLU A 67 -5.58 -11.83 -3.06
CA GLU A 67 -6.52 -12.70 -2.34
C GLU A 67 -7.36 -13.64 -3.24
N LEU A 68 -7.30 -13.46 -4.56
CA LEU A 68 -7.99 -14.30 -5.54
C LEU A 68 -7.01 -15.22 -6.31
N SER A 69 -5.71 -15.15 -5.99
CA SER A 69 -4.65 -15.85 -6.74
C SER A 69 -4.38 -17.25 -6.20
N ASP A 70 -3.81 -18.13 -7.04
CA ASP A 70 -3.34 -19.44 -6.59
C ASP A 70 -2.15 -19.34 -5.63
N ALA A 71 -1.35 -18.28 -5.74
CA ALA A 71 -0.24 -18.02 -4.83
C ALA A 71 -0.73 -17.72 -3.40
N TRP A 72 -1.85 -17.01 -3.28
CA TRP A 72 -2.52 -16.77 -2.00
C TRP A 72 -3.05 -18.07 -1.39
N LYS A 73 -3.71 -18.94 -2.18
CA LYS A 73 -4.19 -20.24 -1.70
C LYS A 73 -3.04 -21.11 -1.16
N LYS A 74 -1.96 -21.24 -1.94
CA LYS A 74 -0.76 -21.99 -1.53
C LYS A 74 -0.13 -21.45 -0.25
N LEU A 75 -0.11 -20.12 -0.10
CA LEU A 75 0.39 -19.49 1.13
C LEU A 75 -0.49 -19.86 2.33
N LEU A 76 -1.82 -19.73 2.21
CA LEU A 76 -2.75 -20.07 3.30
C LEU A 76 -2.66 -21.54 3.69
N GLU A 77 -2.57 -22.44 2.70
CA GLU A 77 -2.34 -23.86 2.94
C GLU A 77 -1.04 -24.11 3.71
N ALA A 78 0.07 -23.51 3.29
CA ALA A 78 1.36 -23.68 3.96
C ALA A 78 1.33 -23.16 5.40
N LEU A 79 0.73 -21.98 5.63
CA LEU A 79 0.59 -21.38 6.96
C LEU A 79 -0.32 -22.22 7.86
N PHE A 80 -1.42 -22.75 7.32
CA PHE A 80 -2.34 -23.61 8.07
C PHE A 80 -1.64 -24.90 8.54
N HIS A 81 -0.96 -25.61 7.64
CA HIS A 81 -0.20 -26.82 7.98
C HIS A 81 0.96 -26.55 8.94
N ALA A 82 1.59 -25.38 8.86
CA ALA A 82 2.65 -24.97 9.77
C ALA A 82 2.14 -24.41 11.12
N GLY A 83 0.82 -24.41 11.33
CA GLY A 83 0.20 -24.08 12.62
C GLY A 83 0.08 -22.58 12.91
N TYR A 84 -0.01 -21.74 11.88
CA TYR A 84 -0.19 -20.30 12.06
C TYR A 84 -1.65 -19.90 12.21
N GLU A 85 -1.90 -18.92 13.07
CA GLU A 85 -3.09 -18.11 13.05
C GLU A 85 -2.91 -16.95 12.05
N ILE A 86 -3.93 -16.64 11.25
CA ILE A 86 -3.84 -15.70 10.13
C ILE A 86 -4.89 -14.60 10.29
N ARG A 87 -4.51 -13.36 9.93
CA ARG A 87 -5.40 -12.20 9.78
C ARG A 87 -5.09 -11.48 8.48
N GLN A 88 -6.14 -11.04 7.79
CA GLN A 88 -6.02 -10.44 6.46
C GLN A 88 -6.75 -9.12 6.39
N PHE A 89 -6.16 -8.17 5.68
CA PHE A 89 -6.71 -6.83 5.55
C PHE A 89 -6.67 -6.33 4.10
N LEU A 90 -7.63 -5.48 3.75
CA LEU A 90 -7.57 -4.61 2.58
C LEU A 90 -7.64 -3.17 3.07
N LEU A 91 -6.49 -2.48 3.08
CA LEU A 91 -6.35 -1.15 3.66
C LEU A 91 -5.80 -0.14 2.67
N THR A 92 -6.25 1.11 2.79
CA THR A 92 -5.75 2.25 2.01
C THR A 92 -5.34 3.41 2.94
N PRO A 93 -4.32 4.22 2.60
CA PRO A 93 -3.90 5.36 3.42
C PRO A 93 -5.00 6.39 3.71
N LEU A 94 -6.05 6.47 2.88
CA LEU A 94 -7.22 7.31 3.15
C LEU A 94 -7.82 7.02 4.54
N GLN A 95 -7.83 5.74 4.95
CA GLN A 95 -8.31 5.29 6.25
C GLN A 95 -7.44 5.69 7.44
N PHE A 96 -6.36 6.43 7.18
CA PHE A 96 -5.46 6.96 8.19
C PHE A 96 -5.34 8.49 8.07
N GLY A 97 -6.18 9.12 7.24
CA GLY A 97 -6.18 10.56 7.00
C GLY A 97 -5.07 11.03 6.05
N ILE A 98 -4.54 10.13 5.22
CA ILE A 98 -3.51 10.44 4.23
C ILE A 98 -4.16 10.51 2.84
N PRO A 99 -4.04 11.63 2.10
CA PRO A 99 -4.74 11.89 0.84
C PRO A 99 -4.15 11.13 -0.35
N ASN A 100 -3.94 9.81 -0.24
CA ASN A 100 -3.45 8.97 -1.32
C ASN A 100 -4.20 7.63 -1.41
N CYS A 101 -4.74 7.33 -2.58
CA CYS A 101 -5.39 6.06 -2.86
C CYS A 101 -4.34 4.98 -3.12
N ARG A 102 -4.06 4.14 -2.12
CA ARG A 102 -3.13 3.01 -2.26
C ARG A 102 -3.68 1.78 -1.54
N LEU A 103 -4.80 1.25 -2.05
CA LEU A 103 -5.41 0.04 -1.52
C LEU A 103 -4.48 -1.17 -1.74
N ARG A 104 -4.18 -1.86 -0.64
CA ARG A 104 -3.29 -3.02 -0.59
C ARG A 104 -3.86 -4.11 0.29
N PHE A 105 -3.54 -5.33 -0.10
CA PHE A 105 -3.77 -6.53 0.69
C PHE A 105 -2.63 -6.67 1.71
N TYR A 106 -2.98 -7.01 2.94
CA TYR A 106 -2.03 -7.32 4.00
C TYR A 106 -2.41 -8.66 4.62
N LEU A 107 -1.41 -9.48 4.92
CA LEU A 107 -1.57 -10.71 5.69
C LEU A 107 -0.59 -10.70 6.85
N VAL A 108 -1.11 -10.99 8.03
CA VAL A 108 -0.34 -11.19 9.25
C VAL A 108 -0.54 -12.64 9.66
N ALA A 109 0.55 -13.35 9.97
CA ALA A 109 0.49 -14.69 10.50
C ALA A 109 1.35 -14.81 11.76
N LYS A 110 0.85 -15.56 12.76
CA LYS A 110 1.57 -15.85 14.01
C LYS A 110 1.50 -17.33 14.35
N ARG A 111 2.61 -17.89 14.81
CA ARG A 111 2.70 -19.32 15.13
C ARG A 111 1.98 -19.62 16.47
N ARG A 112 1.06 -20.59 16.50
CA ARG A 112 0.24 -20.91 17.70
C ARG A 112 1.01 -21.52 18.88
N ASP A 113 2.14 -22.17 18.60
CA ASP A 113 2.99 -22.87 19.57
C ASP A 113 4.10 -21.98 20.15
N SER A 114 4.09 -20.67 19.86
CA SER A 114 4.99 -19.74 20.55
C SER A 114 4.58 -19.69 22.02
N ALA A 115 5.46 -20.14 22.92
CA ALA A 115 5.22 -20.22 24.38
C ALA A 115 4.95 -18.85 25.04
N ASP A 116 5.05 -17.77 24.27
CA ASP A 116 4.79 -16.41 24.69
C ASP A 116 3.34 -16.02 24.39
N SER A 117 2.47 -16.10 25.40
CA SER A 117 1.06 -15.72 25.31
C SER A 117 0.83 -14.25 24.92
N SER A 118 1.87 -13.41 25.00
CA SER A 118 1.84 -12.02 24.52
C SER A 118 1.70 -11.91 22.99
N PHE A 119 1.91 -13.01 22.26
CA PHE A 119 1.77 -13.07 20.80
C PHE A 119 0.38 -13.54 20.31
N SER A 120 -0.63 -13.74 21.15
CA SER A 120 -1.99 -14.04 20.64
C SER A 120 -2.59 -12.85 19.86
N PHE A 121 -3.40 -13.09 18.83
CA PHE A 121 -4.22 -12.01 18.25
C PHE A 121 -5.36 -11.65 19.22
N CYS A 122 -5.81 -10.40 19.20
CA CYS A 122 -6.94 -9.97 20.01
C CYS A 122 -8.20 -10.79 19.70
N GLY A 123 -8.91 -11.22 20.75
CA GLY A 123 -10.13 -12.02 20.67
C GLY A 123 -11.37 -11.30 20.09
N SER A 124 -11.24 -10.08 19.58
CA SER A 124 -12.33 -9.37 18.89
C SER A 124 -12.48 -9.75 17.42
N LEU A 125 -11.43 -10.32 16.82
CA LEU A 125 -11.47 -10.79 15.43
C LEU A 125 -11.72 -12.29 15.39
N PRO A 126 -12.55 -12.79 14.47
CA PRO A 126 -12.93 -14.20 14.42
C PRO A 126 -11.68 -15.10 14.39
N VAL A 127 -11.48 -15.86 15.47
CA VAL A 127 -10.50 -16.94 15.53
C VAL A 127 -11.17 -18.15 14.88
N PHE A 128 -10.67 -18.56 13.72
CA PHE A 128 -11.28 -19.62 12.92
C PHE A 128 -10.87 -21.01 13.45
N GLU A 129 -11.30 -21.37 14.66
CA GLU A 129 -10.95 -22.65 15.31
C GLU A 129 -11.67 -23.87 14.72
N LYS A 130 -12.59 -23.69 13.76
CA LYS A 130 -13.51 -24.75 13.30
C LYS A 130 -13.21 -25.36 11.93
N ALA A 131 -12.13 -24.97 11.25
CA ALA A 131 -11.80 -25.55 9.95
C ALA A 131 -11.00 -26.86 10.12
N THR A 132 -11.64 -28.00 9.79
CA THR A 132 -10.99 -29.33 9.75
C THR A 132 -10.43 -29.67 8.38
N GLU A 133 -10.95 -29.04 7.31
CA GLU A 133 -10.50 -29.24 5.92
C GLU A 133 -9.96 -27.94 5.30
N VAL A 134 -9.05 -28.10 4.32
CA VAL A 134 -8.41 -26.97 3.60
C VAL A 134 -9.44 -26.17 2.78
N SER A 135 -10.41 -26.84 2.17
CA SER A 135 -11.50 -26.22 1.40
C SER A 135 -12.33 -25.25 2.25
N ASP A 136 -12.74 -25.69 3.44
CA ASP A 136 -13.50 -24.89 4.39
C ASP A 136 -12.68 -23.71 4.91
N MET A 137 -11.40 -23.94 5.19
CA MET A 137 -10.44 -22.92 5.60
C MET A 137 -10.33 -21.80 4.55
N LEU A 138 -10.14 -22.15 3.27
CA LEU A 138 -10.00 -21.17 2.20
C LEU A 138 -11.27 -20.33 2.02
N GLN A 139 -12.46 -20.95 2.08
CA GLN A 139 -13.72 -20.22 2.00
C GLN A 139 -13.93 -19.26 3.18
N LEU A 140 -13.52 -19.67 4.38
CA LEU A 140 -13.57 -18.81 5.57
C LEU A 140 -12.64 -17.61 5.41
N TYR A 141 -11.39 -17.82 5.00
CA TYR A 141 -10.42 -16.75 4.85
C TYR A 141 -10.74 -15.79 3.70
N GLU A 142 -11.34 -16.26 2.61
CA GLU A 142 -11.83 -15.39 1.54
C GLU A 142 -12.88 -14.40 2.06
N LYS A 143 -13.77 -14.86 2.96
CA LYS A 143 -14.80 -14.04 3.59
C LYS A 143 -14.28 -13.19 4.77
N ALA A 144 -13.08 -13.47 5.27
CA ALA A 144 -12.52 -12.87 6.47
C ALA A 144 -11.53 -11.73 6.23
N ILE A 145 -11.61 -11.06 5.07
CA ILE A 145 -10.73 -9.92 4.77
C ILE A 145 -11.31 -8.65 5.40
N ILE A 146 -10.56 -8.12 6.37
CA ILE A 146 -10.97 -6.95 7.15
C ILE A 146 -10.69 -5.69 6.34
N ARG A 147 -11.70 -4.85 6.15
CA ARG A 147 -11.62 -3.60 5.36
C ARG A 147 -11.53 -2.35 6.21
N LEU A 148 -11.41 -2.50 7.53
CA LEU A 148 -11.23 -1.42 8.47
C LEU A 148 -9.83 -1.53 9.09
N PRO A 149 -9.19 -0.41 9.48
CA PRO A 149 -8.07 -0.46 10.40
C PRO A 149 -8.47 -1.31 11.63
N PRO A 150 -7.57 -2.13 12.19
CA PRO A 150 -7.93 -3.00 13.31
C PRO A 150 -8.57 -2.15 14.45
N PRO A 151 -9.81 -2.44 14.87
CA PRO A 151 -10.60 -1.56 15.72
C PRO A 151 -10.02 -1.44 17.15
N ASP A 152 -9.26 -2.45 17.56
CA ASP A 152 -8.56 -2.56 18.83
C ASP A 152 -7.08 -2.16 18.72
N ALA A 153 -6.64 -1.61 17.59
CA ALA A 153 -5.27 -1.11 17.44
C ALA A 153 -5.02 0.04 18.43
N PRO A 154 -4.02 -0.11 19.34
CA PRO A 154 -3.61 1.01 20.16
C PRO A 154 -3.04 2.12 19.27
N SER A 155 -3.20 3.37 19.71
CA SER A 155 -2.59 4.50 19.03
C SER A 155 -1.08 4.31 18.97
N LEU A 156 -0.51 4.51 17.78
CA LEU A 156 0.93 4.51 17.60
C LEU A 156 1.55 5.61 18.48
N PRO A 157 2.69 5.35 19.15
CA PRO A 157 3.37 6.35 19.95
C PRO A 157 3.66 7.62 19.14
N ASN A 158 3.28 8.78 19.69
CA ASN A 158 3.47 10.11 19.08
C ASN A 158 2.82 10.29 17.69
N CYS A 159 1.80 9.49 17.35
CA CYS A 159 1.13 9.59 16.05
C CYS A 159 -0.13 10.45 16.09
N GLY A 160 -0.17 11.50 15.27
CA GLY A 160 -1.32 12.41 15.12
C GLY A 160 -2.26 12.07 13.96
N CYS A 161 -2.23 10.85 13.42
CA CYS A 161 -3.08 10.50 12.27
C CYS A 161 -4.57 10.43 12.64
N ALA A 162 -5.45 10.41 11.63
CA ALA A 162 -6.90 10.41 11.86
C ALA A 162 -7.38 9.16 12.63
N ALA A 163 -6.71 8.02 12.46
CA ALA A 163 -6.97 6.79 13.20
C ALA A 163 -6.58 6.92 14.69
N CYS A 164 -5.32 7.32 14.98
CA CYS A 164 -4.81 7.48 16.35
C CYS A 164 -5.54 8.56 17.16
N THR A 165 -6.05 9.59 16.49
CA THR A 165 -6.83 10.67 17.13
C THR A 165 -8.31 10.33 17.30
N GLY A 166 -8.76 9.17 16.82
CA GLY A 166 -10.14 8.69 16.97
C GLY A 166 -11.15 9.40 16.06
N LYS A 167 -10.71 10.18 15.07
CA LYS A 167 -11.60 10.91 14.15
C LYS A 167 -12.43 9.98 13.25
N LEU A 168 -11.96 8.76 13.05
CA LEU A 168 -12.57 7.78 12.13
C LEU A 168 -13.55 6.81 12.80
N LYS A 169 -13.83 6.95 14.11
CA LYS A 169 -14.59 5.98 14.92
C LYS A 169 -16.03 5.74 14.44
N HIS A 170 -16.60 6.64 13.64
CA HIS A 170 -17.98 6.54 13.16
C HIS A 170 -18.13 5.77 11.84
N ILE A 171 -17.02 5.42 11.16
CA ILE A 171 -17.06 4.71 9.87
C ILE A 171 -17.02 3.20 10.13
N SER A 172 -18.15 2.53 9.92
CA SER A 172 -18.31 1.08 10.18
C SER A 172 -18.38 0.21 8.93
N ALA A 173 -18.75 0.78 7.77
CA ALA A 173 -18.89 0.06 6.52
C ALA A 173 -18.34 0.90 5.35
N PRO A 174 -17.09 0.67 4.93
CA PRO A 174 -16.47 1.51 3.91
C PRO A 174 -16.98 1.19 2.51
N SER A 175 -17.09 2.21 1.67
CA SER A 175 -17.41 2.07 0.25
C SER A 175 -16.22 1.50 -0.54
N GLU A 176 -16.42 1.05 -1.78
CA GLU A 176 -15.31 0.59 -2.64
C GLU A 176 -14.29 1.70 -2.96
N HIS A 177 -14.71 2.97 -2.88
CA HIS A 177 -13.90 4.14 -3.20
C HIS A 177 -13.31 4.85 -1.98
N PHE A 178 -13.76 4.50 -0.77
CA PHE A 178 -13.31 5.06 0.51
C PHE A 178 -13.50 6.58 0.61
N ASP A 179 -14.53 7.12 -0.04
CA ASP A 179 -14.78 8.56 -0.11
C ASP A 179 -15.22 9.15 1.24
N GLU A 180 -15.83 8.33 2.10
CA GLU A 180 -16.20 8.67 3.47
C GLU A 180 -15.01 9.05 4.37
N TYR A 181 -13.78 8.71 3.97
CA TYR A 181 -12.58 9.08 4.72
C TYR A 181 -12.00 10.44 4.31
N LEU A 182 -12.46 11.04 3.20
CA LEU A 182 -11.84 12.23 2.61
C LEU A 182 -11.95 13.46 3.51
N GLU A 183 -13.04 13.61 4.26
CA GLU A 183 -13.22 14.73 5.20
C GLU A 183 -12.16 14.74 6.31
N PHE A 184 -11.61 13.56 6.64
CA PHE A 184 -10.57 13.38 7.65
C PHE A 184 -9.15 13.37 7.07
N CYS A 185 -9.02 13.33 5.75
CA CYS A 185 -7.72 13.39 5.08
C CYS A 185 -7.16 14.80 5.13
N ARG A 186 -5.87 14.92 5.48
CA ARG A 186 -5.12 16.17 5.35
C ARG A 186 -5.11 16.63 3.88
N PRO A 187 -5.08 17.95 3.60
CA PRO A 187 -4.93 18.43 2.24
C PRO A 187 -3.57 18.01 1.67
N LEU A 188 -3.45 17.95 0.34
CA LEU A 188 -2.18 17.61 -0.31
C LEU A 188 -1.07 18.62 0.04
N SER A 189 -1.42 19.89 0.26
CA SER A 189 -0.50 20.97 0.65
C SER A 189 0.38 20.61 1.85
N ASP A 190 -0.11 19.84 2.82
CA ASP A 190 0.65 19.35 3.99
C ASP A 190 1.82 18.42 3.61
N PHE A 191 1.86 17.92 2.37
CA PHE A 191 2.84 16.96 1.88
C PHE A 191 3.73 17.51 0.76
N LEU A 192 3.38 18.69 0.23
CA LEU A 192 4.11 19.33 -0.86
C LEU A 192 5.38 20.01 -0.38
N LEU A 193 6.36 20.13 -1.28
CA LEU A 193 7.52 20.98 -1.02
C LEU A 193 7.12 22.45 -1.21
N PRO A 194 7.79 23.39 -0.51
CA PRO A 194 7.66 24.82 -0.79
C PRO A 194 7.89 25.13 -2.27
N GLY A 195 7.08 26.05 -2.82
CA GLY A 195 7.04 26.30 -4.26
C GLY A 195 8.32 26.88 -4.85
N ASP A 196 9.11 27.61 -4.05
CA ASP A 196 10.29 28.35 -4.51
C ASP A 196 11.48 27.45 -4.89
N ASP A 197 11.48 26.18 -4.44
CA ASP A 197 12.60 25.25 -4.61
C ASP A 197 12.33 24.14 -5.65
N LEU A 198 11.24 24.24 -6.44
CA LEU A 198 10.84 23.18 -7.37
C LEU A 198 11.57 23.28 -8.72
N PRO A 199 12.23 22.21 -9.20
CA PRO A 199 12.93 22.25 -10.48
C PRO A 199 11.94 22.27 -11.66
N ASP A 200 12.26 23.06 -12.69
CA ASP A 200 11.45 23.20 -13.90
C ASP A 200 11.23 21.87 -14.64
N SER A 201 12.10 20.88 -14.44
CA SER A 201 11.96 19.53 -14.99
C SER A 201 10.68 18.80 -14.56
N LEU A 202 10.01 19.26 -13.50
CA LEU A 202 8.73 18.70 -13.05
C LEU A 202 7.54 19.21 -13.89
N ARG A 203 7.69 20.31 -14.64
CA ARG A 203 6.62 20.87 -15.46
C ARG A 203 6.24 19.92 -16.59
N LEU A 204 4.95 19.77 -16.84
CA LEU A 204 4.47 19.13 -18.06
C LEU A 204 4.53 20.15 -19.19
N SER A 205 5.04 19.76 -20.36
CA SER A 205 5.00 20.62 -21.55
C SER A 205 3.56 20.79 -22.03
N GLU A 206 3.24 21.95 -22.60
CA GLU A 206 1.91 22.26 -23.14
C GLU A 206 1.43 21.24 -24.17
N GLU A 207 2.36 20.71 -24.99
CA GLU A 207 2.09 19.62 -25.94
C GLU A 207 1.57 18.37 -25.22
N LYS A 208 2.21 17.97 -24.11
CA LYS A 208 1.80 16.81 -23.31
C LYS A 208 0.46 17.05 -22.62
N VAL A 209 0.28 18.24 -22.04
CA VAL A 209 -0.99 18.59 -21.38
C VAL A 209 -2.12 18.52 -22.38
N THR A 210 -1.99 19.18 -23.53
CA THR A 210 -3.01 19.19 -24.59
C THR A 210 -3.32 17.79 -25.10
N LYS A 211 -2.28 16.99 -25.36
CA LYS A 211 -2.44 15.64 -25.91
C LYS A 211 -3.07 14.64 -24.95
N PHE A 212 -2.76 14.75 -23.65
CA PHE A 212 -3.14 13.75 -22.65
C PHE A 212 -4.15 14.24 -21.61
N TYR A 213 -4.66 15.48 -21.73
CA TYR A 213 -5.50 16.15 -20.73
C TYR A 213 -6.60 15.26 -20.15
N GLN A 214 -7.37 14.59 -21.00
CA GLN A 214 -8.50 13.74 -20.60
C GLN A 214 -8.08 12.48 -19.80
N ALA A 215 -6.82 12.07 -19.90
CA ALA A 215 -6.25 10.93 -19.19
C ALA A 215 -5.52 11.35 -17.89
N LEU A 216 -5.37 12.65 -17.63
CA LEU A 216 -4.71 13.16 -16.42
C LEU A 216 -5.72 13.20 -15.27
N ASP A 217 -5.34 12.59 -14.16
CA ASP A 217 -5.98 12.84 -12.87
C ASP A 217 -5.35 14.12 -12.27
N ILE A 218 -6.06 15.25 -12.36
CA ILE A 218 -5.54 16.56 -11.96
C ILE A 218 -6.01 16.88 -10.54
N VAL A 219 -5.07 17.31 -9.69
CA VAL A 219 -5.32 17.67 -8.29
C VAL A 219 -4.75 19.06 -7.97
N THR A 220 -5.27 19.67 -6.92
CA THR A 220 -4.83 20.96 -6.37
C THR A 220 -4.20 20.77 -4.98
N PRO A 221 -3.46 21.76 -4.45
CA PRO A 221 -2.95 21.70 -3.08
C PRO A 221 -4.04 21.44 -2.01
N ASP A 222 -5.25 21.93 -2.21
CA ASP A 222 -6.38 21.71 -1.28
C ASP A 222 -7.09 20.36 -1.45
N SER A 223 -6.77 19.63 -2.52
CA SER A 223 -7.37 18.31 -2.76
C SER A 223 -7.02 17.37 -1.61
N ARG A 224 -7.98 16.53 -1.23
CA ARG A 224 -7.85 15.55 -0.12
C ARG A 224 -7.72 14.11 -0.62
N LYS A 225 -7.47 13.95 -1.92
CA LYS A 225 -7.32 12.68 -2.61
C LYS A 225 -6.32 12.82 -3.73
N SER A 226 -5.51 11.78 -3.94
CA SER A 226 -4.67 11.59 -5.10
C SER A 226 -4.71 10.12 -5.52
N ALA A 227 -4.51 9.84 -6.80
CA ALA A 227 -4.41 8.51 -7.36
C ALA A 227 -3.17 7.75 -6.88
N CYS A 228 -3.18 6.43 -7.05
CA CYS A 228 -2.07 5.54 -6.69
C CYS A 228 -0.83 5.84 -7.53
N PHE A 229 0.28 6.22 -6.91
CA PHE A 229 1.57 6.32 -7.60
C PHE A 229 2.13 4.93 -7.92
N THR A 230 2.34 4.67 -9.21
CA THR A 230 2.89 3.42 -9.73
C THR A 230 4.32 3.59 -10.22
N LYS A 231 5.04 2.48 -10.42
CA LYS A 231 6.39 2.50 -11.01
C LYS A 231 6.49 3.18 -12.39
N GLY A 232 5.36 3.36 -13.07
CA GLY A 232 5.26 3.96 -14.40
C GLY A 232 4.97 5.46 -14.40
N TYR A 233 4.85 6.11 -13.24
CA TYR A 233 4.41 7.50 -13.12
C TYR A 233 5.24 8.50 -13.94
N SER A 234 6.55 8.29 -14.03
CA SER A 234 7.46 9.14 -14.83
C SER A 234 7.47 8.84 -16.33
N GLN A 235 6.64 7.90 -16.81
CA GLN A 235 6.68 7.39 -18.19
C GLN A 235 5.31 7.33 -18.87
N ARG A 236 4.25 7.13 -18.09
CA ARG A 236 2.88 7.03 -18.58
C ARG A 236 2.02 8.03 -17.82
N PHE A 237 0.93 8.46 -18.43
CA PHE A 237 0.03 9.45 -17.84
C PHE A 237 -1.14 8.76 -17.16
N GLU A 238 -1.91 8.00 -17.94
CA GLU A 238 -3.10 7.31 -17.47
C GLU A 238 -2.81 6.27 -16.38
N GLY A 239 -3.57 6.33 -15.29
CA GLY A 239 -3.58 5.30 -14.25
C GLY A 239 -2.27 5.11 -13.49
N THR A 240 -1.40 6.13 -13.47
CA THR A 240 -0.08 6.01 -12.83
C THR A 240 0.15 6.91 -11.62
N GLY A 241 -0.72 7.87 -11.38
CA GLY A 241 -0.67 8.87 -10.30
C GLY A 241 -1.34 10.17 -10.73
N SER A 242 -1.57 11.07 -9.79
CA SER A 242 -2.15 12.39 -10.07
C SER A 242 -1.10 13.39 -10.55
N PHE A 243 -1.54 14.49 -11.12
CA PHE A 243 -0.73 15.63 -11.57
C PHE A 243 -1.21 16.89 -10.84
N LEU A 244 -0.26 17.70 -10.36
CA LEU A 244 -0.59 18.86 -9.54
C LEU A 244 -0.69 20.12 -10.40
N LEU A 245 -1.74 20.91 -10.17
CA LEU A 245 -1.87 22.27 -10.69
C LEU A 245 -0.86 23.21 -10.00
N PHE A 246 -0.20 24.07 -10.77
CA PHE A 246 0.72 25.05 -10.19
C PHE A 246 0.01 26.04 -9.25
N PRO A 247 0.64 26.45 -8.13
CA PRO A 247 0.08 27.47 -7.26
C PRO A 247 -0.22 28.77 -8.03
N GLY A 248 -1.43 29.31 -7.87
CA GLY A 248 -1.87 30.56 -8.52
C GLY A 248 -2.63 30.38 -9.85
N GLU A 249 -2.73 29.17 -10.39
CA GLU A 249 -3.60 28.86 -11.53
C GLU A 249 -5.05 28.60 -11.06
N ASN A 250 -6.04 29.20 -11.72
CA ASN A 250 -7.45 29.01 -11.37
C ASN A 250 -7.99 27.69 -11.95
N SER A 251 -8.49 26.80 -11.08
CA SER A 251 -9.14 25.53 -11.46
C SER A 251 -10.45 25.70 -12.26
N MET A 252 -11.01 26.91 -12.36
CA MET A 252 -12.34 27.16 -12.93
C MET A 252 -12.39 27.25 -14.47
N ALA A 253 -11.26 27.23 -15.18
CA ALA A 253 -11.26 27.60 -16.59
C ALA A 253 -11.98 26.61 -17.54
N ARG A 254 -12.26 25.35 -17.17
CA ARG A 254 -12.63 24.32 -18.17
C ARG A 254 -13.74 23.31 -17.83
N THR A 255 -14.62 23.58 -16.86
CA THR A 255 -15.82 22.74 -16.65
C THR A 255 -16.86 22.84 -17.77
N SER A 256 -16.72 23.77 -18.71
CA SER A 256 -17.53 23.88 -19.92
C SER A 256 -16.71 23.47 -21.14
N GLY A 257 -17.14 22.43 -21.84
CA GLY A 257 -16.47 21.80 -22.99
C GLY A 257 -16.36 22.66 -24.26
N GLU A 258 -16.11 23.96 -24.14
CA GLU A 258 -15.80 24.84 -25.25
C GLU A 258 -14.29 25.13 -25.26
N ALA A 259 -13.59 24.46 -26.16
CA ALA A 259 -12.18 24.72 -26.41
C ALA A 259 -12.02 26.10 -27.09
N ASN A 260 -11.77 27.14 -26.31
CA ASN A 260 -11.21 28.37 -26.86
C ASN A 260 -9.74 28.12 -27.21
N ASN A 261 -9.41 28.30 -28.49
CA ASN A 261 -8.09 28.04 -29.10
C ASN A 261 -7.00 29.07 -28.72
N ASN A 262 -7.08 29.69 -27.55
CA ASN A 262 -6.05 30.59 -27.06
C ASN A 262 -4.99 29.78 -26.29
N ALA A 263 -3.73 29.91 -26.69
CA ALA A 263 -2.59 29.26 -26.04
C ALA A 263 -2.44 29.61 -24.55
N ASP A 264 -2.98 30.76 -24.13
CA ASP A 264 -2.94 31.25 -22.74
C ASP A 264 -3.89 30.52 -21.76
N ASP A 265 -4.68 29.54 -22.22
CA ASP A 265 -5.71 28.86 -21.42
C ASP A 265 -5.38 27.39 -21.09
N ILE A 266 -4.12 26.97 -21.31
CA ILE A 266 -3.66 25.61 -20.96
C ILE A 266 -3.21 25.62 -19.49
N PRO A 267 -3.81 24.79 -18.61
CA PRO A 267 -3.44 24.78 -17.21
C PRO A 267 -2.00 24.33 -17.04
N LYS A 268 -1.24 25.05 -16.22
CA LYS A 268 0.13 24.68 -15.88
C LYS A 268 0.10 23.53 -14.88
N LEU A 269 0.57 22.37 -15.31
CA LEU A 269 0.62 21.14 -14.52
C LEU A 269 2.06 20.71 -14.25
N ARG A 270 2.28 20.02 -13.12
CA ARG A 270 3.54 19.34 -12.82
C ARG A 270 3.34 17.93 -12.31
N TYR A 271 4.41 17.14 -12.44
CA TYR A 271 4.57 15.92 -11.67
C TYR A 271 4.75 16.26 -10.18
N PHE A 272 4.35 15.32 -9.31
CA PHE A 272 4.84 15.32 -7.93
C PHE A 272 6.33 15.02 -7.91
N HIS A 273 7.07 15.77 -7.10
CA HIS A 273 8.46 15.46 -6.78
C HIS A 273 8.52 14.19 -5.93
N SER A 274 9.61 13.43 -6.03
CA SER A 274 9.84 12.16 -5.34
C SER A 274 9.77 12.29 -3.83
N GLN A 275 10.24 13.41 -3.27
CA GLN A 275 10.09 13.70 -1.84
C GLN A 275 8.60 13.89 -1.46
N GLU A 276 7.78 14.53 -2.30
CA GLU A 276 6.34 14.70 -2.04
C GLU A 276 5.62 13.35 -2.10
N VAL A 277 5.97 12.51 -3.06
CA VAL A 277 5.47 11.12 -3.13
C VAL A 277 5.91 10.31 -1.91
N ALA A 278 7.16 10.46 -1.45
CA ALA A 278 7.65 9.82 -0.23
C ALA A 278 6.92 10.31 1.02
N ASN A 279 6.61 11.61 1.11
CA ASN A 279 5.82 12.19 2.20
C ASN A 279 4.40 11.59 2.21
N LEU A 280 3.74 11.47 1.04
CA LEU A 280 2.43 10.81 0.91
C LEU A 280 2.49 9.32 1.27
N MET A 281 3.61 8.65 1.02
CA MET A 281 3.89 7.29 1.49
C MET A 281 4.30 7.21 2.97
N CYS A 282 4.32 8.35 3.66
CA CYS A 282 4.64 8.50 5.08
C CYS A 282 6.06 8.05 5.44
N PHE A 283 7.01 8.15 4.51
CA PHE A 283 8.43 8.02 4.85
C PHE A 283 8.84 9.13 5.83
N PRO A 284 9.77 8.86 6.77
CA PRO A 284 10.21 9.86 7.72
C PRO A 284 10.91 11.03 7.00
N PRO A 285 10.88 12.25 7.54
CA PRO A 285 11.56 13.41 6.92
C PRO A 285 13.07 13.22 6.70
N SER A 286 13.69 12.35 7.51
CA SER A 286 15.10 11.94 7.40
C SER A 286 15.38 11.00 6.22
N PHE A 287 14.35 10.41 5.59
CA PHE A 287 14.54 9.56 4.43
C PHE A 287 15.03 10.38 3.23
N LYS A 288 16.18 9.97 2.67
CA LYS A 288 16.79 10.57 1.49
C LYS A 288 17.28 9.49 0.55
N PHE A 289 17.18 9.75 -0.74
CA PHE A 289 17.83 8.94 -1.76
C PHE A 289 19.31 9.34 -1.90
N PRO A 290 20.18 8.39 -2.27
CA PRO A 290 21.54 8.74 -2.69
C PRO A 290 21.51 9.76 -3.86
N PRO A 291 22.44 10.73 -3.88
CA PRO A 291 22.43 11.82 -4.85
C PRO A 291 22.49 11.34 -6.31
N GLU A 292 23.13 10.21 -6.57
CA GLU A 292 23.29 9.59 -7.90
C GLU A 292 21.99 9.00 -8.46
N ILE A 293 20.97 8.77 -7.64
CA ILE A 293 19.70 8.21 -8.09
C ILE A 293 18.86 9.33 -8.71
N THR A 294 18.58 9.22 -10.00
CA THR A 294 17.79 10.20 -10.76
C THR A 294 16.34 10.25 -10.26
N GLU A 295 15.69 11.39 -10.45
CA GLU A 295 14.29 11.59 -10.07
C GLU A 295 13.34 10.53 -10.65
N LYS A 296 13.57 10.17 -11.92
CA LYS A 296 12.85 9.08 -12.60
C LYS A 296 13.00 7.73 -11.91
N GLN A 297 14.21 7.42 -11.43
CA GLN A 297 14.48 6.18 -10.68
C GLN A 297 13.85 6.24 -9.28
N ARG A 298 13.92 7.38 -8.59
CA ARG A 298 13.28 7.58 -7.27
C ARG A 298 11.78 7.33 -7.34
N LEU A 299 11.08 7.96 -8.29
CA LEU A 299 9.65 7.76 -8.51
C LEU A 299 9.32 6.30 -8.86
N ARG A 300 10.18 5.62 -9.64
CA ARG A 300 10.01 4.20 -9.96
C ARG A 300 10.13 3.32 -8.71
N LEU A 301 11.09 3.60 -7.83
CA LEU A 301 11.28 2.88 -6.56
C LEU A 301 10.09 3.11 -5.63
N LEU A 302 9.68 4.37 -5.43
CA LEU A 302 8.52 4.74 -4.62
C LEU A 302 7.23 4.10 -5.14
N GLY A 303 7.03 4.06 -6.46
CA GLY A 303 5.87 3.41 -7.07
C GLY A 303 5.72 1.93 -6.70
N ASN A 304 6.83 1.22 -6.42
CA ASN A 304 6.84 -0.16 -5.93
C ASN A 304 6.87 -0.28 -4.39
N SER A 305 6.96 0.83 -3.67
CA SER A 305 7.10 0.86 -2.22
C SER A 305 5.76 0.61 -1.49
N ILE A 306 5.79 0.58 -0.17
CA ILE A 306 4.62 0.51 0.71
C ILE A 306 4.22 1.91 1.21
N ASN A 307 3.06 2.01 1.86
CA ASN A 307 2.79 3.14 2.75
C ASN A 307 3.24 2.79 4.17
N VAL A 308 4.20 3.55 4.70
CA VAL A 308 4.86 3.25 5.98
C VAL A 308 3.89 3.33 7.15
N LEU A 309 2.95 4.29 7.13
CA LEU A 309 1.99 4.48 8.22
C LEU A 309 1.01 3.30 8.32
N VAL A 310 0.46 2.85 7.19
CA VAL A 310 -0.45 1.69 7.16
C VAL A 310 0.26 0.44 7.68
N VAL A 311 1.48 0.18 7.20
CA VAL A 311 2.28 -0.96 7.65
C VAL A 311 2.63 -0.86 9.12
N ALA A 312 2.98 0.33 9.63
CA ALA A 312 3.25 0.54 11.04
C ALA A 312 2.02 0.22 11.91
N HIS A 313 0.81 0.63 11.50
CA HIS A 313 -0.42 0.28 12.20
C HIS A 313 -0.69 -1.23 12.23
N VAL A 314 -0.53 -1.91 11.09
CA VAL A 314 -0.69 -3.37 11.01
C VAL A 314 0.34 -4.08 11.88
N MET A 315 1.61 -3.66 11.82
CA MET A 315 2.69 -4.21 12.64
C MET A 315 2.49 -3.98 14.13
N TYR A 316 2.11 -2.77 14.53
CA TYR A 316 1.94 -2.43 15.94
C TYR A 316 0.74 -3.17 16.54
N TRP A 317 -0.39 -3.21 15.82
CA TRP A 317 -1.53 -4.00 16.25
C TRP A 317 -1.20 -5.50 16.33
N ALA A 318 -0.46 -6.02 15.35
CA ALA A 318 -0.09 -7.42 15.32
C ALA A 318 0.93 -7.78 16.40
N PHE A 319 2.01 -7.02 16.57
CA PHE A 319 3.22 -7.51 17.24
C PHE A 319 3.65 -6.68 18.45
N ALA A 320 2.96 -5.58 18.78
CA ALA A 320 3.27 -4.87 20.01
C ALA A 320 2.90 -5.72 21.23
N THR A 321 3.85 -5.85 22.16
CA THR A 321 3.58 -6.41 23.49
C THR A 321 2.58 -5.51 24.19
N ARG A 322 1.43 -6.05 24.58
CA ARG A 322 0.50 -5.34 25.47
C ARG A 322 1.19 -5.19 26.82
N THR A 323 1.78 -4.03 27.09
CA THR A 323 2.01 -3.63 28.48
C THR A 323 0.64 -3.56 29.13
N GLU A 324 0.37 -4.48 30.06
CA GLU A 324 -0.77 -4.38 30.96
C GLU A 324 -0.81 -2.95 31.52
N GLN A 325 -1.91 -2.23 31.27
CA GLN A 325 -2.25 -1.00 31.98
C GLN A 325 -2.88 -1.35 33.31
#